data_AF-A0A538LBM0-F1
#
_entry.id   AF-A0A538LBM0-F1
#
_cell.length_a   1.000
_cell.length_b   1.000
_cell.length_c   1.000
_cell.angle_alpha   90.00
_cell.angle_beta   90.00
_cell.angle_gamma   90.00
#
_symmetry.space_group_name_H-M   'P 1'
#
loop_
_entity.id
_entity.type
_entity.pdbx_description
1 polymer ?
#
loop_
_entity_poly.entity_id
_entity_poly.type
_entity_poly.pdbx_seq_one_letter_code
_entity_poly.pdbx_strand_id
1 'polypeptide(L)'
;MEAFGDSTRDAEWAAVRLFVDGDCIVAADAPGLERDLTGLTLLEAAAVSGETLAADALANALGPIFRAEAKAGRTAVAMSGGVDSAVALLRALPDAVGVTLRLWLDPNGPDAERACCSPEAVIAARETCHRLGIPHVTLDLREEFRHAVVAPFVDGYTHGATPNPCMRCNGAFRFGELLAFADRAGCDRLATGHYARIVRHGDRTLLARAGAKDQSYMLAQLDPDVLDRVWFPLGEQDKEATRAEADRAGLAVARRAESQDACFLAGDDYRAFLSRQGLPRRRGAIVDADGREVGAHDGAWGFTPGQRRGLGVVAERPLYVLDTDTAANTVVVGPRESLARTRVRASGRLYVPAHRVDAKLRYRSPAVPATVSDTGDGFELELDEPAYGVACGQAAVLYVGDVVVGCGTVTSSA
;
A
#
# COMPACT_ATOMS: atom_id res chain seq x y z
N MET A 1 28.77 8.96 17.19
CA MET A 1 28.29 7.82 16.37
C MET A 1 28.73 8.08 14.94
N GLU A 2 29.32 7.09 14.27
CA GLU A 2 29.62 7.18 12.83
C GLU A 2 28.44 6.62 12.04
N ALA A 3 28.04 7.29 10.97
CA ALA A 3 27.05 6.83 10.01
C ALA A 3 27.64 6.93 8.61
N PHE A 4 27.30 5.96 7.76
CA PHE A 4 27.84 5.84 6.42
C PHE A 4 26.70 5.50 5.46
N GLY A 5 26.74 6.08 4.27
CA GLY A 5 25.85 5.73 3.17
C GLY A 5 26.57 5.87 1.86
N ASP A 6 26.26 4.98 0.93
CA ASP A 6 26.75 4.99 -0.44
C ASP A 6 25.59 5.00 -1.42
N SER A 7 25.87 5.41 -2.65
CA SER A 7 24.94 5.27 -3.76
C SER A 7 25.72 4.94 -5.02
N THR A 8 25.13 4.11 -5.86
CA THR A 8 25.71 3.71 -7.14
C THR A 8 24.65 3.79 -8.23
N ARG A 9 25.07 4.29 -9.40
CA ARG A 9 24.26 4.27 -10.61
C ARG A 9 25.20 4.09 -11.79
N ASP A 10 24.93 3.08 -12.60
CA ASP A 10 25.82 2.67 -13.69
C ASP A 10 27.25 2.38 -13.18
N ALA A 11 28.25 3.10 -13.68
CA ALA A 11 29.66 2.97 -13.27
C ALA A 11 30.10 4.06 -12.26
N GLU A 12 29.18 4.91 -11.83
CA GLU A 12 29.46 6.01 -10.91
C GLU A 12 29.00 5.68 -9.50
N TRP A 13 29.69 6.25 -8.51
CA TRP A 13 29.38 6.06 -7.11
C TRP A 13 29.66 7.33 -6.31
N ALA A 14 28.96 7.48 -5.19
CA ALA A 14 29.24 8.48 -4.17
C ALA A 14 29.13 7.84 -2.79
N ALA A 15 29.83 8.41 -1.82
CA ALA A 15 29.73 8.00 -0.43
C ALA A 15 29.69 9.23 0.48
N VAL A 16 28.97 9.10 1.58
CA VAL A 16 28.86 10.09 2.63
C VAL A 16 29.18 9.42 3.96
N ARG A 17 30.03 10.07 4.75
CA ARG A 17 30.36 9.67 6.11
C ARG A 17 30.06 10.81 7.06
N LEU A 18 29.32 10.50 8.11
CA LEU A 18 28.88 11.46 9.13
C LEU A 18 29.40 11.02 10.49
N PHE A 19 29.95 11.96 11.24
CA PHE A 19 30.20 11.80 12.67
C PHE A 19 29.17 12.64 13.42
N VAL A 20 28.35 11.99 14.23
CA VAL A 20 27.17 12.58 14.86
C VAL A 20 27.25 12.47 16.38
N ASP A 21 26.99 13.57 17.07
CA ASP A 21 26.76 13.64 18.51
C ASP A 21 25.36 14.19 18.78
N GLY A 22 24.53 13.43 19.51
CA GLY A 22 23.10 13.73 19.58
C GLY A 22 22.46 13.75 18.20
N ASP A 23 21.79 14.84 17.82
CA ASP A 23 21.27 15.07 16.48
C ASP A 23 22.13 16.04 15.65
N CYS A 24 23.33 16.39 16.11
CA CYS A 24 24.26 17.30 15.43
C CYS A 24 25.40 16.56 14.74
N ILE A 25 25.71 16.97 13.51
CA ILE A 25 26.85 16.48 12.73
C ILE A 25 28.11 17.25 13.18
N VAL A 26 29.04 16.57 13.83
CA VAL A 26 30.29 17.18 14.34
C VAL A 26 31.42 17.16 13.31
N ALA A 27 31.33 16.28 12.31
CA ALA A 27 32.20 16.25 11.14
C ALA A 27 31.51 15.45 10.02
N ALA A 28 31.78 15.80 8.76
CA ALA A 28 31.28 15.06 7.61
C ALA A 28 32.32 14.99 6.48
N ASP A 29 32.31 13.88 5.75
CA ASP A 29 32.92 13.74 4.43
C ASP A 29 31.79 13.45 3.45
N ALA A 30 31.42 14.45 2.65
CA ALA A 30 30.22 14.42 1.83
C ALA A 30 30.39 15.22 0.52
N PRO A 31 31.28 14.78 -0.39
CA PRO A 31 31.51 15.46 -1.66
C PRO A 31 30.25 15.46 -2.53
N GLY A 32 30.09 16.51 -3.35
CA GLY A 32 28.96 16.66 -4.27
C GLY A 32 27.68 17.26 -3.66
N LEU A 33 27.68 17.57 -2.36
CA LEU A 33 26.60 18.32 -1.71
C LEU A 33 26.81 19.84 -1.87
N GLU A 34 25.72 20.60 -1.87
CA GLU A 34 25.75 22.07 -2.08
C GLU A 34 26.39 22.86 -0.93
N ARG A 35 26.49 22.27 0.27
CA ARG A 35 27.11 22.89 1.43
C ARG A 35 27.70 21.87 2.40
N ASP A 36 28.61 22.34 3.25
CA ASP A 36 29.13 21.58 4.38
C ASP A 36 28.00 21.24 5.36
N LEU A 37 28.05 20.01 5.87
CA LEU A 37 27.11 19.45 6.83
C LEU A 37 27.57 19.61 8.28
N THR A 38 28.84 19.96 8.50
CA THR A 38 29.40 20.15 9.85
C THR A 38 28.67 21.27 10.59
N GLY A 39 28.21 20.96 11.80
CA GLY A 39 27.41 21.85 12.65
C GLY A 39 25.90 21.82 12.38
N LEU A 40 25.43 21.11 11.35
CA LEU A 40 24.01 20.96 11.08
C LEU A 40 23.39 19.89 11.97
N THR A 41 22.11 20.07 12.30
CA THR A 41 21.27 18.97 12.79
C THR A 41 20.98 17.96 11.68
N LEU A 42 20.59 16.73 12.02
CA LEU A 42 20.15 15.72 11.04
C LEU A 42 18.95 16.22 10.22
N LEU A 43 18.07 17.02 10.84
CA LEU A 43 16.93 17.65 10.17
C LEU A 43 17.38 18.65 9.10
N GLU A 44 18.32 19.54 9.43
CA GLU A 44 18.86 20.51 8.47
C GLU A 44 19.65 19.82 7.36
N ALA A 45 20.45 18.82 7.69
CA ALA A 45 21.20 18.03 6.72
C ALA A 45 20.28 17.32 5.71
N ALA A 46 19.12 16.82 6.16
CA ALA A 46 18.14 16.19 5.28
C ALA A 46 17.50 17.15 4.24
N ALA A 47 17.64 18.47 4.43
CA ALA A 47 17.20 19.49 3.46
C ALA A 47 18.30 19.91 2.48
N VAL A 48 19.55 19.44 2.67
CA VAL A 48 20.67 19.79 1.79
C VAL A 48 20.57 19.01 0.48
N SER A 49 20.54 19.75 -0.63
CA SER A 49 20.62 19.22 -1.99
C SER A 49 22.07 19.08 -2.46
N GLY A 50 22.22 18.49 -3.64
CA GLY A 50 23.51 18.21 -4.25
C GLY A 50 23.35 17.42 -5.53
N GLU A 51 24.46 16.94 -6.05
CA GLU A 51 24.48 15.93 -7.10
C GLU A 51 23.66 14.71 -6.68
N THR A 52 22.94 14.10 -7.63
CA THR A 52 21.95 13.03 -7.34
C THR A 52 22.56 11.88 -6.53
N LEU A 53 23.74 11.40 -6.91
CA LEU A 53 24.43 10.32 -6.19
C LEU A 53 24.87 10.71 -4.78
N ALA A 54 25.38 11.93 -4.60
CA ALA A 54 25.76 12.43 -3.28
C ALA A 54 24.55 12.60 -2.36
N ALA A 55 23.43 13.11 -2.89
CA ALA A 55 22.17 13.24 -2.15
C ALA A 55 21.57 11.86 -1.79
N ASP A 56 21.68 10.87 -2.67
CA ASP A 56 21.30 9.48 -2.36
C ASP A 56 22.18 8.87 -1.27
N ALA A 57 23.50 9.05 -1.35
CA ALA A 57 24.44 8.56 -0.36
C ALA A 57 24.18 9.21 1.02
N LEU A 58 23.90 10.51 1.06
CA LEU A 58 23.48 11.21 2.28
C LEU A 58 22.16 10.63 2.82
N ALA A 59 21.16 10.42 1.97
CA ALA A 59 19.88 9.84 2.41
C ALA A 59 20.05 8.44 3.01
N ASN A 60 20.92 7.61 2.42
CA ASN A 60 21.25 6.28 2.95
C ASN A 60 22.02 6.35 4.28
N ALA A 61 22.88 7.36 4.47
CA ALA A 61 23.57 7.60 5.73
C ALA A 61 22.61 8.08 6.84
N LEU A 62 21.65 8.94 6.50
CA LEU A 62 20.72 9.55 7.44
C LEU A 62 19.61 8.60 7.90
N GLY A 63 18.98 7.85 6.99
CA GLY A 63 17.79 7.04 7.29
C GLY A 63 17.86 6.21 8.58
N PRO A 64 18.92 5.42 8.80
CA PRO A 64 19.06 4.59 10.00
C PRO A 64 19.18 5.38 11.30
N ILE A 65 19.80 6.56 11.27
CA ILE A 65 20.10 7.37 12.46
C ILE A 65 19.17 8.56 12.65
N PHE A 66 18.30 8.84 11.68
CA PHE A 66 17.50 10.06 11.65
C PHE A 66 16.64 10.21 12.91
N ARG A 67 16.76 11.39 13.51
CA ARG A 67 15.97 11.86 14.64
C ARG A 67 15.96 13.38 14.64
N ALA A 68 14.91 13.97 15.19
CA ALA A 68 14.81 15.42 15.38
C ALA A 68 14.04 15.73 16.67
N GLU A 69 14.33 16.88 17.28
CA GLU A 69 13.56 17.37 18.43
C GLU A 69 12.07 17.53 18.07
N ALA A 70 11.19 17.16 19.00
CA ALA A 70 9.75 17.31 18.83
C ALA A 70 9.36 18.78 18.62
N LYS A 71 8.55 19.04 17.58
CA LYS A 71 8.01 20.37 17.31
C LYS A 71 6.51 20.30 17.09
N ALA A 72 5.78 21.03 17.92
CA ALA A 72 4.34 21.15 17.81
C ALA A 72 3.92 21.61 16.40
N GLY A 73 2.98 20.91 15.77
CA GLY A 73 2.48 21.19 14.43
C GLY A 73 3.34 20.65 13.29
N ARG A 74 4.52 20.06 13.55
CA ARG A 74 5.33 19.43 12.50
C ARG A 74 4.64 18.19 11.96
N THR A 75 4.61 18.05 10.64
CA THR A 75 3.93 16.97 9.93
C THR A 75 4.92 16.14 9.11
N ALA A 76 4.97 14.83 9.36
CA ALA A 76 5.64 13.90 8.46
C ALA A 76 4.74 13.68 7.24
N VAL A 77 5.28 13.76 6.02
CA VAL A 77 4.52 13.60 4.78
C VAL A 77 5.04 12.39 4.03
N ALA A 78 4.17 11.40 3.79
CA ALA A 78 4.53 10.23 3.00
C ALA A 78 4.62 10.58 1.52
N MET A 79 5.85 10.54 0.98
CA MET A 79 6.20 10.94 -0.38
C MET A 79 6.39 9.72 -1.28
N SER A 80 5.53 9.56 -2.29
CA SER A 80 5.61 8.48 -3.29
C SER A 80 6.20 8.92 -4.64
N GLY A 81 6.67 10.17 -4.73
CA GLY A 81 7.10 10.78 -6.00
C GLY A 81 5.95 11.07 -6.97
N GLY A 82 4.70 10.89 -6.54
CA GLY A 82 3.49 11.20 -7.32
C GLY A 82 2.89 12.56 -6.97
N VAL A 83 1.98 13.02 -7.84
CA VAL A 83 1.28 14.30 -7.70
C VAL A 83 0.50 14.42 -6.39
N ASP A 84 -0.15 13.33 -5.94
CA ASP A 84 -1.00 13.35 -4.75
C ASP A 84 -0.18 13.61 -3.48
N SER A 85 0.96 12.91 -3.31
CA SER A 85 1.85 13.15 -2.16
C SER A 85 2.51 14.53 -2.21
N ALA A 86 2.79 15.06 -3.40
CA ALA A 86 3.39 16.37 -3.53
C ALA A 86 2.41 17.50 -3.17
N VAL A 87 1.13 17.36 -3.51
CA VAL A 87 0.08 18.29 -3.05
C VAL A 87 -0.15 18.15 -1.54
N ALA A 88 -0.12 16.93 -1.00
CA ALA A 88 -0.15 16.73 0.45
C ALA A 88 1.00 17.44 1.15
N LEU A 89 2.21 17.42 0.56
CA LEU A 89 3.37 18.16 1.06
C LEU A 89 3.12 19.68 1.06
N LEU A 90 2.63 20.24 -0.05
CA LEU A 90 2.32 21.67 -0.16
C LEU A 90 1.37 22.14 0.95
N ARG A 91 0.39 21.32 1.31
CA ARG A 91 -0.57 21.63 2.37
C ARG A 91 0.01 21.53 3.77
N ALA A 92 1.06 20.75 3.96
CA ALA A 92 1.74 20.58 5.23
C ALA A 92 2.83 21.63 5.51
N LEU A 93 3.11 22.52 4.55
CA LEU A 93 4.07 23.61 4.72
C LEU A 93 3.63 24.62 5.79
N PRO A 94 4.58 25.32 6.45
CA PRO A 94 6.04 25.21 6.27
C PRO A 94 6.69 24.09 7.10
N ASP A 95 5.99 23.55 8.09
CA ASP A 95 6.53 22.61 9.09
C ASP A 95 6.37 21.16 8.66
N ALA A 96 6.93 20.81 7.50
CA ALA A 96 6.86 19.46 6.94
C ALA A 96 8.21 18.73 6.99
N VAL A 97 8.16 17.39 7.05
CA VAL A 97 9.29 16.51 6.77
C VAL A 97 8.83 15.45 5.78
N GLY A 98 9.43 15.42 4.59
CA GLY A 98 9.14 14.39 3.60
C GLY A 98 9.76 13.06 4.00
N VAL A 99 9.03 11.97 3.82
CA VAL A 99 9.56 10.62 4.03
C VAL A 99 9.14 9.68 2.89
N THR A 100 10.10 8.94 2.36
CA THR A 100 9.85 7.91 1.35
C THR A 100 10.28 6.55 1.87
N LEU A 101 9.43 5.55 1.70
CA LEU A 101 9.79 4.15 1.98
C LEU A 101 10.33 3.51 0.70
N ARG A 102 11.59 3.07 0.73
CA ARG A 102 12.17 2.21 -0.30
C ARG A 102 11.76 0.76 0.03
N LEU A 103 10.90 0.19 -0.81
CA LEU A 103 10.30 -1.13 -0.61
C LEU A 103 10.83 -2.13 -1.63
N TRP A 104 10.72 -3.42 -1.33
CA TRP A 104 11.22 -4.47 -2.21
C TRP A 104 10.40 -4.54 -3.49
N LEU A 105 11.11 -4.65 -4.61
CA LEU A 105 10.59 -4.87 -5.95
C LEU A 105 11.19 -6.16 -6.47
N ASP A 106 10.42 -6.92 -7.27
CA ASP A 106 10.95 -8.11 -7.91
C ASP A 106 12.13 -7.75 -8.83
N PRO A 107 13.36 -8.21 -8.52
CA PRO A 107 14.54 -7.89 -9.33
C PRO A 107 14.47 -8.51 -10.73
N ASN A 108 13.61 -9.51 -10.92
CA ASN A 108 13.35 -10.16 -12.21
C ASN A 108 12.04 -9.69 -12.85
N GLY A 109 11.41 -8.64 -12.30
CA GLY A 109 10.24 -8.01 -12.87
C GLY A 109 10.57 -7.25 -14.16
N PRO A 110 9.57 -7.04 -15.04
CA PRO A 110 9.79 -6.42 -16.35
C PRO A 110 10.07 -4.92 -16.28
N ASP A 111 9.53 -4.21 -15.27
CA ASP A 111 9.64 -2.76 -15.18
C ASP A 111 9.51 -2.25 -13.73
N ALA A 112 10.65 -2.08 -13.05
CA ALA A 112 10.70 -1.52 -11.70
C ALA A 112 10.16 -0.07 -11.63
N GLU A 113 10.15 0.68 -12.74
CA GLU A 113 9.76 2.09 -12.78
C GLU A 113 8.26 2.33 -12.65
N ARG A 114 7.47 1.28 -12.83
CA ARG A 114 6.02 1.33 -12.59
C ARG A 114 5.66 1.33 -11.11
N ALA A 115 6.60 1.00 -10.22
CA ALA A 115 6.36 0.99 -8.79
C ALA A 115 6.40 2.40 -8.19
N CYS A 116 5.49 2.68 -7.25
CA CYS A 116 5.48 3.96 -6.50
C CYS A 116 6.71 4.18 -5.59
N CYS A 117 7.57 3.16 -5.46
CA CYS A 117 8.81 3.18 -4.68
C CYS A 117 10.02 2.81 -5.56
N SER A 118 9.95 3.04 -6.87
CA SER A 118 11.10 2.92 -7.77
C SER A 118 12.22 3.90 -7.38
N PRO A 119 13.48 3.64 -7.74
CA PRO A 119 14.58 4.57 -7.48
C PRO A 119 14.26 6.00 -7.97
N GLU A 120 13.68 6.14 -9.15
CA GLU A 120 13.28 7.41 -9.76
C GLU A 120 12.14 8.07 -8.99
N ALA A 121 11.23 7.28 -8.40
CA ALA A 121 10.19 7.82 -7.51
C ALA A 121 10.78 8.37 -6.20
N VAL A 122 11.80 7.71 -5.64
CA VAL A 122 12.53 8.20 -4.46
C VAL A 122 13.27 9.49 -4.77
N ILE A 123 13.98 9.56 -5.91
CA ILE A 123 14.67 10.76 -6.37
C ILE A 123 13.68 11.91 -6.56
N ALA A 124 12.59 11.68 -7.31
CA ALA A 124 11.58 12.70 -7.55
C ALA A 124 10.91 13.21 -6.26
N ALA A 125 10.68 12.33 -5.29
CA ALA A 125 10.17 12.72 -3.97
C ALA A 125 11.15 13.64 -3.23
N ARG A 126 12.43 13.28 -3.20
CA ARG A 126 13.49 14.07 -2.55
C ARG A 126 13.66 15.43 -3.22
N GLU A 127 13.80 15.46 -4.54
CA GLU A 127 13.93 16.70 -5.32
C GLU A 127 12.73 17.63 -5.13
N THR A 128 11.52 17.07 -5.02
CA THR A 128 10.32 17.86 -4.71
C THR A 128 10.42 18.53 -3.34
N CYS A 129 10.93 17.82 -2.32
CA CYS A 129 11.12 18.39 -0.99
C CYS A 129 12.25 19.44 -0.99
N HIS A 130 13.40 19.13 -1.56
CA HIS A 130 14.57 20.02 -1.61
C HIS A 130 14.28 21.33 -2.36
N ARG A 131 13.54 21.27 -3.47
CA ARG A 131 13.08 22.48 -4.19
C ARG A 131 12.21 23.42 -3.34
N LEU A 132 11.54 22.87 -2.33
CA LEU A 132 10.71 23.63 -1.39
C LEU A 132 11.47 23.98 -0.09
N GLY A 133 12.75 23.63 0.01
CA GLY A 133 13.57 23.80 1.22
C GLY A 133 13.16 22.88 2.37
N ILE A 134 12.51 21.76 2.07
CA ILE A 134 11.97 20.83 3.06
C ILE A 134 12.88 19.61 3.22
N PRO A 135 13.16 19.16 4.45
CA PRO A 135 13.92 17.95 4.69
C PRO A 135 13.23 16.71 4.13
N HIS A 136 14.02 15.79 3.59
CA HIS A 136 13.55 14.51 3.09
C HIS A 136 14.37 13.36 3.64
N VAL A 137 13.70 12.28 4.03
CA VAL A 137 14.33 11.06 4.54
C VAL A 137 13.85 9.85 3.74
N THR A 138 14.79 9.00 3.35
CA THR A 138 14.47 7.69 2.77
C THR A 138 14.68 6.60 3.82
N LEU A 139 13.67 5.76 4.02
CA LEU A 139 13.76 4.56 4.86
C LEU A 139 13.89 3.34 3.96
N ASP A 140 15.01 2.64 4.05
CA ASP A 140 15.18 1.35 3.37
C ASP A 140 14.50 0.25 4.18
N LEU A 141 13.37 -0.23 3.68
CA LEU A 141 12.54 -1.24 4.33
C LEU A 141 12.26 -2.42 3.40
N ARG A 142 13.20 -2.72 2.49
CA ARG A 142 13.03 -3.75 1.47
C ARG A 142 12.80 -5.13 2.10
N GLU A 143 13.65 -5.54 3.04
CA GLU A 143 13.56 -6.87 3.65
C GLU A 143 12.34 -6.99 4.56
N GLU A 144 12.05 -5.95 5.34
CA GLU A 144 10.88 -5.87 6.22
C GLU A 144 9.59 -5.95 5.39
N PHE A 145 9.52 -5.23 4.26
CA PHE A 145 8.38 -5.29 3.35
C PHE A 145 8.24 -6.66 2.69
N ARG A 146 9.36 -7.27 2.28
CA ARG A 146 9.35 -8.61 1.69
C ARG A 146 8.77 -9.63 2.66
N HIS A 147 9.20 -9.60 3.92
CA HIS A 147 8.67 -10.50 4.95
C HIS A 147 7.23 -10.18 5.35
N ALA A 148 6.89 -8.90 5.50
CA ALA A 148 5.58 -8.49 6.02
C ALA A 148 4.46 -8.51 4.98
N VAL A 149 4.77 -8.36 3.69
CA VAL A 149 3.76 -8.20 2.62
C VAL A 149 3.94 -9.24 1.52
N VAL A 150 5.15 -9.40 0.98
CA VAL A 150 5.38 -10.23 -0.21
C VAL A 150 5.30 -11.72 0.11
N ALA A 151 6.01 -12.19 1.13
CA ALA A 151 5.97 -13.61 1.52
C ALA A 151 4.56 -14.10 1.91
N PRO A 152 3.76 -13.35 2.71
CA PRO A 152 2.36 -13.69 2.99
C PRO A 152 1.46 -13.69 1.75
N PHE A 153 1.75 -12.82 0.77
CA PHE A 153 1.04 -12.84 -0.50
C PHE A 153 1.31 -14.13 -1.27
N VAL A 154 2.58 -14.54 -1.36
CA VAL A 154 2.99 -15.81 -2.01
C VAL A 154 2.37 -17.01 -1.27
N ASP A 155 2.47 -17.02 0.06
CA ASP A 155 1.93 -18.08 0.93
C ASP A 155 0.40 -18.21 0.85
N GLY A 156 -0.32 -17.08 0.72
CA GLY A 156 -1.76 -17.12 0.50
C GLY A 156 -2.14 -17.89 -0.77
N TYR A 157 -1.41 -17.67 -1.87
CA TYR A 157 -1.64 -18.39 -3.13
C TYR A 157 -1.22 -19.85 -3.07
N THR A 158 -0.22 -20.24 -2.28
CA THR A 158 0.11 -21.66 -2.09
C THR A 158 -1.03 -22.41 -1.39
N HIS A 159 -1.80 -21.72 -0.54
CA HIS A 159 -2.95 -22.26 0.18
C HIS A 159 -4.31 -22.00 -0.50
N GLY A 160 -4.33 -21.59 -1.77
CA GLY A 160 -5.58 -21.38 -2.53
C GLY A 160 -6.38 -20.15 -2.14
N ALA A 161 -5.82 -19.25 -1.30
CA ALA A 161 -6.41 -17.95 -1.03
C ALA A 161 -6.07 -16.95 -2.12
N THR A 162 -6.82 -15.85 -2.18
CA THR A 162 -6.54 -14.69 -3.03
C THR A 162 -6.25 -13.48 -2.14
N PRO A 163 -5.02 -13.34 -1.60
CA PRO A 163 -4.68 -12.26 -0.68
C PRO A 163 -4.71 -10.89 -1.35
N ASN A 164 -5.11 -9.86 -0.60
CA ASN A 164 -4.96 -8.46 -1.01
C ASN A 164 -3.73 -7.84 -0.32
N PRO A 165 -2.59 -7.67 -1.04
CA PRO A 165 -1.37 -7.18 -0.41
C PRO A 165 -1.45 -5.70 -0.01
N CYS A 166 -2.26 -4.90 -0.70
CA CYS A 166 -2.41 -3.47 -0.39
C CYS A 166 -3.12 -3.24 0.95
N MET A 167 -4.10 -4.09 1.29
CA MET A 167 -4.80 -4.04 2.58
C MET A 167 -3.82 -4.27 3.73
N ARG A 168 -3.00 -5.33 3.63
CA ARG A 168 -1.98 -5.65 4.63
C ARG A 168 -0.88 -4.59 4.69
N CYS A 169 -0.42 -4.12 3.53
CA CYS A 169 0.59 -3.07 3.43
C CYS A 169 0.12 -1.78 4.13
N ASN A 170 -1.07 -1.27 3.81
CA ASN A 170 -1.57 -0.05 4.43
C ASN A 170 -1.99 -0.26 5.89
N GLY A 171 -2.66 -1.37 6.20
CA GLY A 171 -3.25 -1.62 7.51
C GLY A 171 -2.23 -1.83 8.63
N ALA A 172 -1.12 -2.51 8.35
CA ALA A 172 -0.14 -2.87 9.39
C ALA A 172 1.27 -2.35 9.11
N PHE A 173 1.74 -2.43 7.87
CA PHE A 173 3.15 -2.16 7.56
C PHE A 173 3.42 -0.67 7.35
N ARG A 174 2.93 -0.09 6.25
CA ARG A 174 3.25 1.26 5.79
C ARG A 174 2.91 2.31 6.84
N PHE A 175 1.71 2.29 7.42
CA PHE A 175 1.33 3.28 8.41
C PHE A 175 2.05 3.09 9.74
N GLY A 176 2.34 1.84 10.13
CA GLY A 176 3.17 1.56 11.32
C GLY A 176 4.56 2.19 11.18
N GLU A 177 5.24 1.92 10.05
CA GLU A 177 6.58 2.46 9.78
C GLU A 177 6.58 4.00 9.64
N LEU A 178 5.56 4.56 9.00
CA LEU A 178 5.45 6.02 8.83
C LEU A 178 5.12 6.74 10.16
N LEU A 179 4.30 6.15 11.03
CA LEU A 179 4.00 6.71 12.34
C LEU A 179 5.22 6.60 13.27
N ALA A 180 5.93 5.46 13.23
CA ALA A 180 7.19 5.30 13.95
C ALA A 180 8.26 6.30 13.48
N PHE A 181 8.32 6.57 12.18
CA PHE A 181 9.14 7.65 11.64
C PHE A 181 8.70 9.02 12.13
N ALA A 182 7.39 9.32 12.11
CA ALA A 182 6.86 10.58 12.60
C ALA A 182 7.28 10.84 14.06
N ASP A 183 7.24 9.82 14.91
CA ASP A 183 7.74 9.89 16.29
C ASP A 183 9.23 10.26 16.35
N ARG A 184 10.07 9.54 15.59
CA ARG A 184 11.52 9.79 15.52
C ARG A 184 11.85 11.19 14.97
N ALA A 185 11.06 11.66 14.01
CA ALA A 185 11.21 12.97 13.36
C ALA A 185 10.60 14.12 14.17
N GLY A 186 10.06 13.83 15.36
CA GLY A 186 9.46 14.84 16.23
C GLY A 186 8.21 15.48 15.61
N CYS A 187 7.43 14.71 14.86
CA CYS A 187 6.21 15.13 14.18
C CYS A 187 4.95 14.70 14.96
N ASP A 188 4.00 15.61 15.13
CA ASP A 188 2.73 15.32 15.80
C ASP A 188 1.78 14.51 14.90
N ARG A 189 1.93 14.68 13.58
CA ARG A 189 1.00 14.15 12.58
C ARG A 189 1.72 13.50 11.40
N LEU A 190 1.02 12.58 10.76
CA LEU A 190 1.36 11.95 9.49
C LEU A 190 0.35 12.35 8.42
N ALA A 191 0.80 13.01 7.36
CA ALA A 191 0.02 13.28 6.17
C ALA A 191 0.34 12.27 5.05
N THR A 192 -0.69 11.85 4.32
CA THR A 192 -0.51 11.07 3.09
C THR A 192 -1.40 11.59 1.97
N GLY A 193 -1.01 11.38 0.72
CA GLY A 193 -1.81 11.76 -0.46
C GLY A 193 -3.02 10.85 -0.74
N HIS A 194 -3.56 10.14 0.25
CA HIS A 194 -4.73 9.29 0.04
C HIS A 194 -6.03 10.11 0.03
N TYR A 195 -6.97 9.66 -0.79
CA TYR A 195 -8.33 10.20 -0.87
C TYR A 195 -9.23 9.41 0.08
N ALA A 196 -9.27 9.85 1.33
CA ALA A 196 -10.16 9.35 2.36
C ALA A 196 -10.43 10.47 3.36
N ARG A 197 -11.48 10.31 4.16
CA ARG A 197 -11.82 11.27 5.23
C ARG A 197 -11.64 10.63 6.58
N ILE A 198 -11.41 11.46 7.59
CA ILE A 198 -11.42 11.07 8.98
C ILE A 198 -12.53 11.87 9.65
N VAL A 199 -13.48 11.18 10.28
CA VAL A 199 -14.69 11.79 10.84
C VAL A 199 -14.91 11.32 12.28
N ARG A 200 -15.59 12.14 13.07
CA ARG A 200 -16.11 11.71 14.38
C ARG A 200 -17.43 10.98 14.19
N HIS A 201 -17.52 9.78 14.75
CA HIS A 201 -18.71 8.95 14.75
C HIS A 201 -18.99 8.52 16.19
N GLY A 202 -19.88 9.26 16.86
CA GLY A 202 -20.02 9.16 18.31
C GLY A 202 -18.76 9.68 19.01
N ASP A 203 -18.19 8.85 19.89
CA ASP A 203 -16.96 9.11 20.64
C ASP A 203 -15.68 8.66 19.91
N ARG A 204 -15.81 7.94 18.79
CA ARG A 204 -14.66 7.42 18.03
C ARG A 204 -14.32 8.29 16.83
N THR A 205 -13.03 8.37 16.53
CA THR A 205 -12.51 8.84 15.24
C THR A 205 -12.45 7.65 14.28
N LEU A 206 -13.10 7.75 13.12
CA LEU A 206 -13.17 6.66 12.13
C LEU A 206 -12.82 7.16 10.73
N LEU A 207 -12.43 6.22 9.88
CA LEU A 207 -12.21 6.42 8.46
C LEU A 207 -13.56 6.54 7.74
N ALA A 208 -13.65 7.39 6.72
CA ALA A 208 -14.82 7.52 5.87
C ALA A 208 -14.42 7.65 4.39
N ARG A 209 -15.38 7.32 3.51
CA ARG A 209 -15.22 7.44 2.05
C ARG A 209 -14.93 8.88 1.65
N ALA A 210 -14.03 9.07 0.70
CA ALA A 210 -13.90 10.33 -0.04
C ALA A 210 -14.96 10.41 -1.17
N GLY A 211 -14.95 11.53 -1.91
CA GLY A 211 -15.87 11.76 -3.03
C GLY A 211 -15.61 10.87 -4.26
N ALA A 212 -15.38 11.48 -5.43
CA ALA A 212 -15.30 10.75 -6.70
C ALA A 212 -14.15 9.71 -6.76
N LYS A 213 -13.04 9.96 -6.07
CA LYS A 213 -11.92 9.02 -5.89
C LYS A 213 -11.90 8.59 -4.43
N ASP A 214 -12.27 7.36 -4.14
CA ASP A 214 -12.29 6.81 -2.78
C ASP A 214 -11.22 5.73 -2.60
N GLN A 215 -10.40 5.89 -1.56
CA GLN A 215 -9.39 4.93 -1.15
C GLN A 215 -9.66 4.37 0.25
N SER A 216 -10.82 4.66 0.86
CA SER A 216 -11.19 4.15 2.18
C SER A 216 -11.11 2.63 2.27
N TYR A 217 -11.47 1.91 1.20
CA TYR A 217 -11.37 0.46 1.14
C TYR A 217 -9.94 -0.01 1.43
N MET A 218 -8.93 0.56 0.76
CA MET A 218 -7.52 0.17 0.91
C MET A 218 -6.90 0.59 2.24
N LEU A 219 -7.58 1.47 2.98
CA LEU A 219 -7.17 1.99 4.27
C LEU A 219 -8.01 1.42 5.42
N ALA A 220 -9.00 0.58 5.13
CA ALA A 220 -9.99 0.15 6.10
C ALA A 220 -9.43 -0.69 7.25
N GLN A 221 -8.23 -1.26 7.10
CA GLN A 221 -7.52 -1.99 8.17
C GLN A 221 -6.71 -1.07 9.10
N LEU A 222 -6.68 0.25 8.86
CA LEU A 222 -6.04 1.18 9.78
C LEU A 222 -6.71 1.10 11.15
N ASP A 223 -5.88 1.08 12.18
CA ASP A 223 -6.36 1.13 13.54
C ASP A 223 -7.05 2.50 13.81
N PRO A 224 -8.32 2.55 14.22
CA PRO A 224 -8.97 3.79 14.62
C PRO A 224 -8.16 4.62 15.62
N ASP A 225 -7.38 3.96 16.48
CA ASP A 225 -6.65 4.62 17.57
C ASP A 225 -5.46 5.45 17.06
N VAL A 226 -4.99 5.22 15.82
CA VAL A 226 -3.96 6.05 15.20
C VAL A 226 -4.51 7.20 14.37
N LEU A 227 -5.83 7.23 14.09
CA LEU A 227 -6.41 8.19 13.15
C LEU A 227 -6.35 9.64 13.63
N ASP A 228 -6.32 9.89 14.94
CA ASP A 228 -6.14 11.24 15.48
C ASP A 228 -4.76 11.84 15.14
N ARG A 229 -3.78 11.01 14.74
CA ARG A 229 -2.45 11.42 14.27
C ARG A 229 -2.34 11.46 12.75
N VAL A 230 -3.34 10.96 12.02
CA VAL A 230 -3.30 10.85 10.56
C VAL A 230 -4.07 12.00 9.92
N TRP A 231 -3.55 12.49 8.79
CA TRP A 231 -4.19 13.50 7.98
C TRP A 231 -4.24 13.07 6.52
N PHE A 232 -5.41 13.18 5.91
CA PHE A 232 -5.63 12.99 4.47
C PHE A 232 -6.01 14.33 3.85
N PRO A 233 -5.03 15.15 3.39
CA PRO A 233 -5.31 16.49 2.91
C PRO A 233 -6.21 16.52 1.67
N LEU A 234 -6.31 15.42 0.93
CA LEU A 234 -7.03 15.31 -0.34
C LEU A 234 -8.44 14.71 -0.21
N GLY A 235 -8.91 14.43 1.02
CA GLY A 235 -10.17 13.69 1.25
C GLY A 235 -11.44 14.31 0.66
N GLU A 236 -11.44 15.63 0.47
CA GLU A 236 -12.56 16.40 -0.12
C GLU A 236 -12.27 16.89 -1.55
N GLN A 237 -11.08 16.59 -2.08
CA GLN A 237 -10.63 17.09 -3.37
C GLN A 237 -10.73 16.02 -4.44
N ASP A 238 -11.05 16.40 -5.66
CA ASP A 238 -10.98 15.50 -6.80
C ASP A 238 -9.57 15.48 -7.43
N LYS A 239 -9.38 14.57 -8.39
CA LYS A 239 -8.08 14.39 -9.03
C LYS A 239 -7.69 15.55 -9.94
N GLU A 240 -8.67 16.20 -10.57
CA GLU A 240 -8.43 17.30 -11.51
C GLU A 240 -7.96 18.54 -10.76
N ALA A 241 -8.63 18.89 -9.66
CA ALA A 241 -8.23 19.95 -8.75
C ALA A 241 -6.85 19.68 -8.16
N THR A 242 -6.52 18.42 -7.84
CA THR A 242 -5.19 18.05 -7.31
C THR A 242 -4.10 18.30 -8.34
N ARG A 243 -4.32 17.94 -9.61
CA ARG A 243 -3.37 18.23 -10.70
C ARG A 243 -3.22 19.73 -10.93
N ALA A 244 -4.32 20.48 -10.94
CA ALA A 244 -4.30 21.93 -11.11
C ALA A 244 -3.58 22.66 -9.96
N GLU A 245 -3.65 22.14 -8.73
CA GLU A 245 -2.88 22.67 -7.60
C GLU A 245 -1.37 22.43 -7.77
N ALA A 246 -0.98 21.22 -8.19
CA ALA A 246 0.43 20.90 -8.47
C ALA A 246 1.00 21.74 -9.62
N ASP A 247 0.22 21.95 -10.69
CA ASP A 247 0.62 22.79 -11.82
C ASP A 247 0.81 24.25 -11.41
N ARG A 248 -0.10 24.81 -10.59
CA ARG A 248 0.02 26.19 -10.07
C ARG A 248 1.26 26.37 -9.18
N ALA A 249 1.66 25.32 -8.46
CA ALA A 249 2.87 25.29 -7.65
C ALA A 249 4.15 25.00 -8.46
N GLY A 250 4.04 24.81 -9.78
CA GLY A 250 5.20 24.53 -10.65
C GLY A 250 5.87 23.19 -10.33
N LEU A 251 5.12 22.19 -9.88
CA LEU A 251 5.69 20.88 -9.54
C LEU A 251 5.81 19.98 -10.78
N ALA A 252 7.01 19.48 -11.06
CA ALA A 252 7.30 18.61 -12.21
C ALA A 252 6.45 17.31 -12.21
N VAL A 253 5.99 16.85 -11.04
CA VAL A 253 5.22 15.60 -10.88
C VAL A 253 3.79 15.65 -11.43
N ALA A 254 3.28 16.82 -11.82
CA ALA A 254 1.89 16.98 -12.26
C ALA A 254 1.52 16.11 -13.47
N ARG A 255 2.51 15.69 -14.28
CA ARG A 255 2.32 14.91 -15.51
C ARG A 255 2.60 13.41 -15.37
N ARG A 256 3.03 12.91 -14.20
CA ARG A 256 3.37 11.49 -14.02
C ARG A 256 2.11 10.63 -13.96
N ALA A 257 2.13 9.49 -14.64
CA ALA A 257 1.05 8.50 -14.59
C ALA A 257 0.94 7.87 -13.19
N GLU A 258 -0.27 7.47 -12.79
CA GLU A 258 -0.46 6.76 -11.52
C GLU A 258 0.04 5.32 -11.62
N SER A 259 0.70 4.84 -10.55
CA SER A 259 1.00 3.43 -10.41
C SER A 259 -0.32 2.65 -10.33
N GLN A 260 -0.49 1.68 -11.21
CA GLN A 260 -1.58 0.71 -11.19
C GLN A 260 -0.96 -0.65 -10.84
N ASP A 261 -1.70 -1.47 -10.09
CA ASP A 261 -1.31 -2.80 -9.58
C ASP A 261 -0.45 -2.80 -8.31
N ALA A 262 -0.22 -3.99 -7.74
CA ALA A 262 0.59 -4.15 -6.53
C ALA A 262 2.05 -3.76 -6.83
N CYS A 263 2.61 -2.86 -6.01
CA CYS A 263 3.87 -2.17 -6.34
C CYS A 263 5.05 -3.11 -6.60
N PHE A 264 5.14 -4.24 -5.88
CA PHE A 264 6.25 -5.19 -6.00
C PHE A 264 6.20 -6.08 -7.25
N LEU A 265 5.08 -6.08 -7.99
CA LEU A 265 4.97 -6.83 -9.24
C LEU A 265 5.77 -6.20 -10.39
N ALA A 266 6.24 -4.95 -10.22
CA ALA A 266 7.09 -4.26 -11.20
C ALA A 266 6.50 -4.32 -12.63
N GLY A 267 5.19 -4.07 -12.75
CA GLY A 267 4.48 -4.02 -14.03
C GLY A 267 4.03 -5.36 -14.62
N ASP A 268 4.23 -6.47 -13.91
CA ASP A 268 3.90 -7.82 -14.39
C ASP A 268 2.53 -8.35 -13.92
N ASP A 269 2.06 -9.43 -14.55
CA ASP A 269 0.94 -10.24 -14.05
C ASP A 269 1.37 -11.02 -12.81
N TYR A 270 0.47 -11.11 -11.83
CA TYR A 270 0.76 -11.80 -10.56
C TYR A 270 1.14 -13.27 -10.79
N ARG A 271 0.66 -13.92 -11.87
CA ARG A 271 0.99 -15.32 -12.14
C ARG A 271 2.45 -15.51 -12.53
N ALA A 272 2.97 -14.61 -13.37
CA ALA A 272 4.36 -14.62 -13.78
C ALA A 272 5.27 -14.34 -12.58
N PHE A 273 4.88 -13.36 -11.74
CA PHE A 273 5.53 -13.11 -10.46
C PHE A 273 5.57 -14.35 -9.56
N LEU A 274 4.42 -15.00 -9.30
CA LEU A 274 4.34 -16.19 -8.46
C LEU A 274 5.22 -17.34 -8.98
N SER A 275 5.26 -17.53 -10.31
CA SER A 275 6.15 -18.52 -10.93
C SER A 275 7.63 -18.21 -10.66
N ARG A 276 8.04 -16.95 -10.69
CA ARG A 276 9.42 -16.53 -10.33
C ARG A 276 9.72 -16.64 -8.84
N GLN A 277 8.70 -16.51 -8.00
CA GLN A 277 8.81 -16.77 -6.55
C GLN A 277 8.83 -18.27 -6.22
N GLY A 278 8.85 -19.16 -7.23
CA GLY A 278 9.06 -20.58 -7.04
C GLY A 278 7.79 -21.42 -6.95
N LEU A 279 6.60 -20.86 -7.23
CA LEU A 279 5.40 -21.68 -7.33
C LEU A 279 5.47 -22.54 -8.59
N PRO A 280 5.46 -23.88 -8.45
CA PRO A 280 5.66 -24.76 -9.58
C PRO A 280 4.47 -24.69 -10.53
N ARG A 281 4.78 -24.60 -11.83
CA ARG A 281 3.80 -24.81 -12.89
C ARG A 281 3.59 -26.30 -13.07
N ARG A 282 2.46 -26.81 -12.58
CA ARG A 282 2.10 -28.22 -12.62
C ARG A 282 0.73 -28.38 -13.28
N ARG A 283 0.67 -29.23 -14.31
CA ARG A 283 -0.58 -29.54 -15.00
C ARG A 283 -1.61 -30.08 -14.00
N GLY A 284 -2.79 -29.48 -14.00
CA GLY A 284 -3.94 -29.84 -13.17
C GLY A 284 -5.23 -29.86 -13.98
N ALA A 285 -6.29 -30.45 -13.42
CA ALA A 285 -7.58 -30.59 -14.08
C ALA A 285 -8.48 -29.38 -13.81
N ILE A 286 -9.17 -28.92 -14.84
CA ILE A 286 -10.33 -28.04 -14.69
C ILE A 286 -11.57 -28.94 -14.73
N VAL A 287 -12.37 -28.92 -13.67
CA VAL A 287 -13.55 -29.79 -13.52
C VAL A 287 -14.83 -28.99 -13.41
N ASP A 288 -15.94 -29.55 -13.86
CA ASP A 288 -17.28 -29.01 -13.58
C ASP A 288 -17.75 -29.35 -12.15
N ALA A 289 -18.96 -28.90 -11.78
CA ALA A 289 -19.55 -29.17 -10.46
C ALA A 289 -19.84 -30.66 -10.20
N ASP A 290 -19.91 -31.50 -11.25
CA ASP A 290 -20.09 -32.95 -11.14
C ASP A 290 -18.73 -33.69 -11.11
N GLY A 291 -17.62 -32.95 -11.14
CA GLY A 291 -16.26 -33.50 -11.14
C GLY A 291 -15.77 -33.99 -12.50
N ARG A 292 -16.47 -33.69 -13.61
CA ARG A 292 -16.02 -34.07 -14.96
C ARG A 292 -14.95 -33.10 -15.43
N GLU A 293 -13.84 -33.64 -15.93
CA GLU A 293 -12.78 -32.83 -16.53
C GLU A 293 -13.28 -32.15 -17.80
N VAL A 294 -13.20 -30.82 -17.83
CA VAL A 294 -13.58 -29.96 -18.96
C VAL A 294 -12.38 -29.23 -19.57
N GLY A 295 -11.20 -29.37 -18.96
CA GLY A 295 -9.97 -28.79 -19.45
C GLY A 295 -8.80 -29.02 -18.50
N ALA A 296 -7.69 -28.34 -18.75
CA ALA A 296 -6.50 -28.41 -17.92
C ALA A 296 -5.85 -27.04 -17.74
N HIS A 297 -5.03 -26.89 -16.70
CA HIS A 297 -4.32 -25.66 -16.39
C HIS A 297 -2.91 -25.95 -15.86
N ASP A 298 -2.04 -24.94 -15.76
CA ASP A 298 -0.63 -25.08 -15.34
C ASP A 298 -0.39 -24.80 -13.85
N GLY A 299 -1.42 -24.90 -13.01
CA GLY A 299 -1.34 -24.66 -11.56
C GLY A 299 -2.57 -23.94 -11.03
N ALA A 300 -3.20 -24.50 -9.98
CA ALA A 300 -4.50 -24.00 -9.47
C ALA A 300 -4.38 -22.61 -8.84
N TRP A 301 -3.20 -22.30 -8.28
CA TRP A 301 -2.85 -20.97 -7.73
C TRP A 301 -2.98 -19.82 -8.74
N GLY A 302 -2.98 -20.13 -10.05
CA GLY A 302 -3.19 -19.13 -11.11
C GLY A 302 -4.65 -18.71 -11.30
N PHE A 303 -5.57 -19.22 -10.50
CA PHE A 303 -7.01 -18.97 -10.64
C PHE A 303 -7.56 -18.35 -9.36
N THR A 304 -8.60 -17.53 -9.53
CA THR A 304 -9.29 -16.86 -8.42
C THR A 304 -10.79 -17.08 -8.57
N PRO A 305 -11.53 -17.41 -7.49
CA PRO A 305 -12.99 -17.50 -7.54
C PRO A 305 -13.62 -16.25 -8.19
N GLY A 306 -14.55 -16.46 -9.10
CA GLY A 306 -15.17 -15.42 -9.92
C GLY A 306 -14.43 -15.07 -11.22
N GLN A 307 -13.24 -15.63 -11.47
CA GLN A 307 -12.51 -15.44 -12.73
C GLN A 307 -13.26 -16.09 -13.89
N ARG A 308 -13.43 -15.33 -14.98
CA ARG A 308 -14.02 -15.81 -16.25
C ARG A 308 -12.99 -16.02 -17.36
N ARG A 309 -12.04 -15.09 -17.49
CA ARG A 309 -11.06 -15.09 -18.59
C ARG A 309 -9.89 -16.02 -18.27
N GLY A 310 -9.22 -16.54 -19.30
CA GLY A 310 -8.01 -17.36 -19.14
C GLY A 310 -8.27 -18.80 -18.66
N LEU A 311 -9.51 -19.29 -18.74
CA LEU A 311 -9.84 -20.68 -18.40
C LEU A 311 -9.36 -21.68 -19.46
N GLY A 312 -9.29 -21.30 -20.73
CA GLY A 312 -8.92 -22.21 -21.82
C GLY A 312 -9.94 -23.33 -22.10
N VAL A 313 -11.15 -23.24 -21.54
CA VAL A 313 -12.24 -24.21 -21.71
C VAL A 313 -13.24 -23.71 -22.74
N VAL A 314 -13.63 -24.59 -23.67
CA VAL A 314 -14.73 -24.34 -24.62
C VAL A 314 -16.01 -24.91 -24.02
N ALA A 315 -17.01 -24.05 -23.81
CA ALA A 315 -18.30 -24.44 -23.26
C ALA A 315 -19.43 -23.64 -23.95
N GLU A 316 -20.63 -24.23 -24.02
CA GLU A 316 -21.81 -23.58 -24.62
C GLU A 316 -22.24 -22.31 -23.88
N ARG A 317 -21.94 -22.23 -22.59
CA ARG A 317 -22.23 -21.06 -21.74
C ARG A 317 -20.95 -20.58 -21.04
N PRO A 318 -20.86 -19.28 -20.69
CA PRO A 318 -19.72 -18.76 -19.96
C PRO A 318 -19.52 -19.47 -18.61
N LEU A 319 -18.32 -20.00 -18.40
CA LEU A 319 -17.91 -20.60 -17.13
C LEU A 319 -17.09 -19.62 -16.30
N TYR A 320 -17.15 -19.81 -14.98
CA TYR A 320 -16.41 -19.05 -13.98
C TYR A 320 -15.74 -20.02 -13.01
N VAL A 321 -14.56 -19.66 -12.51
CA VAL A 321 -13.91 -20.36 -11.39
C VAL A 321 -14.81 -20.26 -10.17
N LEU A 322 -15.33 -21.38 -9.69
CA LEU A 322 -16.13 -21.47 -8.46
C LEU A 322 -15.23 -21.64 -7.24
N ASP A 323 -14.20 -22.48 -7.37
CA ASP A 323 -13.28 -22.82 -6.29
C ASP A 323 -11.92 -23.27 -6.86
N THR A 324 -10.89 -23.21 -6.02
CA THR A 324 -9.52 -23.60 -6.35
C THR A 324 -8.95 -24.45 -5.23
N ASP A 325 -8.69 -25.73 -5.52
CA ASP A 325 -8.00 -26.64 -4.60
C ASP A 325 -6.53 -26.76 -5.02
N THR A 326 -5.64 -26.08 -4.29
CA THR A 326 -4.20 -26.13 -4.57
C THR A 326 -3.54 -27.43 -4.14
N ALA A 327 -4.12 -28.14 -3.17
CA ALA A 327 -3.62 -29.44 -2.72
C ALA A 327 -3.90 -30.53 -3.76
N ALA A 328 -5.15 -30.61 -4.24
CA ALA A 328 -5.54 -31.49 -5.35
C ALA A 328 -5.13 -30.95 -6.73
N ASN A 329 -4.63 -29.72 -6.81
CA ASN A 329 -4.30 -29.01 -8.05
C ASN A 329 -5.45 -29.02 -9.07
N THR A 330 -6.64 -28.68 -8.59
CA THR A 330 -7.88 -28.74 -9.36
C THR A 330 -8.59 -27.39 -9.31
N VAL A 331 -9.17 -26.98 -10.44
CA VAL A 331 -9.98 -25.76 -10.55
C VAL A 331 -11.42 -26.17 -10.86
N VAL A 332 -12.35 -25.82 -9.98
CA VAL A 332 -13.77 -26.09 -10.19
C VAL A 332 -14.39 -24.92 -10.95
N VAL A 333 -15.08 -25.20 -12.05
CA VAL A 333 -15.76 -24.19 -12.86
C VAL A 333 -17.25 -24.49 -12.98
N GLY A 334 -18.03 -23.44 -13.19
CA GLY A 334 -19.46 -23.56 -13.38
C GLY A 334 -20.11 -22.27 -13.82
N PRO A 335 -21.45 -22.25 -13.88
CA PRO A 335 -22.19 -21.09 -14.31
C PRO A 335 -22.13 -19.99 -13.23
N ARG A 336 -22.44 -18.74 -13.61
CA ARG A 336 -22.29 -17.57 -12.71
C ARG A 336 -23.12 -17.71 -11.45
N GLU A 337 -24.28 -18.35 -11.56
CA GLU A 337 -25.26 -18.51 -10.49
C GLU A 337 -24.68 -19.33 -9.32
N SER A 338 -23.75 -20.26 -9.60
CA SER A 338 -23.07 -21.06 -8.58
C SER A 338 -22.09 -20.27 -7.71
N LEU A 339 -21.72 -19.04 -8.11
CA LEU A 339 -20.91 -18.11 -7.32
C LEU A 339 -21.71 -17.30 -6.31
N ALA A 340 -23.04 -17.41 -6.31
CA ALA A 340 -23.90 -16.71 -5.38
C ALA A 340 -23.54 -17.12 -3.94
N ARG A 341 -23.18 -16.13 -3.13
CA ARG A 341 -22.92 -16.29 -1.69
C ARG A 341 -23.78 -15.29 -0.94
N THR A 342 -24.44 -15.78 0.10
CA THR A 342 -25.35 -14.98 0.95
C THR A 342 -24.82 -14.88 2.37
N ARG A 343 -23.87 -15.74 2.76
CA ARG A 343 -23.19 -15.67 4.04
C ARG A 343 -21.69 -15.54 3.84
N VAL A 344 -21.07 -14.66 4.62
CA VAL A 344 -19.62 -14.42 4.58
C VAL A 344 -19.10 -14.34 6.00
N ARG A 345 -18.03 -15.07 6.30
CA ARG A 345 -17.29 -14.93 7.55
C ARG A 345 -15.95 -14.27 7.28
N ALA A 346 -15.58 -13.33 8.14
CA ALA A 346 -14.29 -12.66 8.07
C ALA A 346 -13.62 -12.60 9.44
N SER A 347 -12.31 -12.81 9.48
CA SER A 347 -11.49 -12.54 10.67
C SER A 347 -11.10 -11.06 10.70
N GLY A 348 -11.25 -10.41 11.84
CA GLY A 348 -11.10 -8.95 11.92
C GLY A 348 -11.84 -8.39 13.11
N ARG A 349 -12.37 -7.18 12.97
CA ARG A 349 -13.17 -6.57 14.04
C ARG A 349 -14.16 -5.55 13.52
N LEU A 350 -15.22 -5.34 14.32
CA LEU A 350 -16.02 -4.13 14.28
C LEU A 350 -15.30 -3.04 15.09
N TYR A 351 -15.19 -1.85 14.52
CA TYR A 351 -14.62 -0.68 15.19
C TYR A 351 -15.63 0.00 16.11
N VAL A 352 -16.90 -0.10 15.74
CA VAL A 352 -18.05 0.33 16.53
C VAL A 352 -19.17 -0.71 16.38
N PRO A 353 -20.04 -0.89 17.39
CA PRO A 353 -21.19 -1.76 17.27
C PRO A 353 -22.07 -1.38 16.08
N ALA A 354 -22.38 -2.35 15.23
CA ALA A 354 -23.29 -2.20 14.11
C ALA A 354 -24.10 -3.48 13.93
N HIS A 355 -25.33 -3.35 13.45
CA HIS A 355 -26.19 -4.49 13.10
C HIS A 355 -26.51 -4.52 11.59
N ARG A 356 -26.61 -3.34 10.96
CA ARG A 356 -26.86 -3.16 9.54
C ARG A 356 -25.73 -2.37 8.91
N VAL A 357 -25.18 -2.89 7.82
CA VAL A 357 -24.02 -2.33 7.14
C VAL A 357 -24.14 -2.52 5.63
N ASP A 358 -23.39 -1.71 4.87
CA ASP A 358 -23.07 -2.00 3.48
C ASP A 358 -21.71 -2.70 3.43
N ALA A 359 -21.69 -3.97 3.03
CA ALA A 359 -20.49 -4.79 2.96
C ALA A 359 -19.83 -4.73 1.57
N LYS A 360 -18.59 -4.26 1.51
CA LYS A 360 -17.78 -4.25 0.29
C LYS A 360 -16.75 -5.38 0.37
N LEU A 361 -16.95 -6.41 -0.47
CA LEU A 361 -16.17 -7.65 -0.45
C LEU A 361 -15.05 -7.70 -1.51
N ARG A 362 -15.03 -6.70 -2.40
CA ARG A 362 -13.96 -6.45 -3.39
C ARG A 362 -13.88 -4.96 -3.70
N TYR A 363 -12.68 -4.48 -4.02
CA TYR A 363 -12.42 -3.05 -4.26
C TYR A 363 -13.30 -2.42 -5.36
N ARG A 364 -13.47 -3.09 -6.51
CA ARG A 364 -14.26 -2.60 -7.65
C ARG A 364 -15.70 -3.10 -7.69
N SER A 365 -16.14 -3.82 -6.65
CA SER A 365 -17.53 -4.26 -6.55
C SER A 365 -18.38 -3.21 -5.81
N PRO A 366 -19.68 -3.10 -6.14
CA PRO A 366 -20.64 -2.42 -5.28
C PRO A 366 -20.63 -3.02 -3.88
N ALA A 367 -20.97 -2.21 -2.88
CA ALA A 367 -21.26 -2.72 -1.55
C ALA A 367 -22.65 -3.37 -1.56
N VAL A 368 -22.84 -4.39 -0.72
CA VAL A 368 -24.08 -5.16 -0.60
C VAL A 368 -24.63 -4.94 0.82
N PRO A 369 -25.90 -4.53 0.97
CA PRO A 369 -26.52 -4.44 2.29
C PRO A 369 -26.49 -5.78 3.01
N ALA A 370 -26.18 -5.76 4.31
CA ALA A 370 -26.00 -6.96 5.10
C ALA A 370 -26.35 -6.75 6.58
N THR A 371 -26.78 -7.82 7.22
CA THR A 371 -26.84 -7.94 8.68
C THR A 371 -25.49 -8.46 9.14
N VAL A 372 -24.91 -7.82 10.16
CA VAL A 372 -23.61 -8.21 10.71
C VAL A 372 -23.75 -8.68 12.16
N SER A 373 -23.05 -9.77 12.48
CA SER A 373 -22.92 -10.30 13.84
C SER A 373 -21.45 -10.40 14.22
N ASP A 374 -21.08 -9.85 15.37
CA ASP A 374 -19.73 -9.96 15.93
C ASP A 374 -19.47 -11.38 16.45
N THR A 375 -18.30 -11.94 16.13
CA THR A 375 -17.87 -13.28 16.59
C THR A 375 -16.77 -13.24 17.65
N GLY A 376 -16.31 -12.06 18.05
CA GLY A 376 -15.19 -11.82 18.97
C GLY A 376 -13.81 -11.84 18.30
N ASP A 377 -13.64 -12.64 17.25
CA ASP A 377 -12.43 -12.73 16.41
C ASP A 377 -12.64 -12.18 14.98
N GLY A 378 -13.81 -11.57 14.74
CA GLY A 378 -14.27 -11.24 13.41
C GLY A 378 -15.75 -10.90 13.37
N PHE A 379 -16.35 -11.19 12.23
CA PHE A 379 -17.79 -11.02 12.04
C PHE A 379 -18.34 -11.97 10.99
N GLU A 380 -19.64 -12.23 11.10
CA GLU A 380 -20.45 -12.93 10.10
C GLU A 380 -21.42 -11.95 9.45
N LEU A 381 -21.57 -12.08 8.14
CA LEU A 381 -22.47 -11.27 7.32
C LEU A 381 -23.56 -12.16 6.74
N GLU A 382 -24.80 -11.74 6.87
CA GLU A 382 -25.94 -12.24 6.08
C GLU A 382 -26.33 -11.15 5.09
N LEU A 383 -26.08 -11.41 3.80
CA LEU A 383 -26.27 -10.45 2.72
C LEU A 383 -27.72 -10.45 2.24
N ASP A 384 -28.28 -9.27 2.00
CA ASP A 384 -29.65 -9.12 1.50
C ASP A 384 -29.78 -9.61 0.05
N GLU A 385 -28.70 -9.52 -0.71
CA GLU A 385 -28.57 -10.00 -2.08
C GLU A 385 -27.31 -10.85 -2.23
N PRO A 386 -27.28 -11.85 -3.15
CA PRO A 386 -26.09 -12.65 -3.35
C PRO A 386 -24.90 -11.83 -3.87
N ALA A 387 -23.75 -11.95 -3.21
CA ALA A 387 -22.49 -11.51 -3.74
C ALA A 387 -21.88 -12.60 -4.64
N TYR A 388 -21.17 -12.18 -5.69
CA TYR A 388 -20.54 -13.10 -6.65
C TYR A 388 -19.02 -12.99 -6.59
N GLY A 389 -18.34 -14.14 -6.58
CA GLY A 389 -16.89 -14.20 -6.52
C GLY A 389 -16.35 -13.73 -5.17
N VAL A 390 -17.00 -14.07 -4.06
CA VAL A 390 -16.39 -13.87 -2.75
C VAL A 390 -15.21 -14.86 -2.63
N ALA A 391 -14.01 -14.38 -2.31
CA ALA A 391 -12.80 -15.20 -2.28
C ALA A 391 -12.11 -15.05 -0.93
N CYS A 392 -11.67 -16.17 -0.35
CA CYS A 392 -10.90 -16.16 0.89
C CYS A 392 -9.59 -15.39 0.70
N GLY A 393 -9.18 -14.63 1.72
CA GLY A 393 -8.02 -13.73 1.66
C GLY A 393 -8.32 -12.33 1.12
N GLN A 394 -9.50 -12.08 0.53
CA GLN A 394 -9.95 -10.72 0.22
C GLN A 394 -10.42 -10.00 1.49
N ALA A 395 -10.47 -8.67 1.44
CA ALA A 395 -11.00 -7.89 2.55
C ALA A 395 -12.53 -7.75 2.46
N ALA A 396 -13.18 -7.82 3.61
CA ALA A 396 -14.57 -7.39 3.82
C ALA A 396 -14.55 -6.07 4.59
N VAL A 397 -14.98 -4.99 3.95
CA VAL A 397 -15.06 -3.65 4.56
C VAL A 397 -16.51 -3.28 4.77
N LEU A 398 -16.85 -2.87 6.00
CA LEU A 398 -18.22 -2.59 6.41
C LEU A 398 -18.43 -1.09 6.56
N TYR A 399 -19.51 -0.59 5.96
CA TYR A 399 -19.84 0.82 5.98
C TYR A 399 -21.20 1.08 6.63
N VAL A 400 -21.32 2.19 7.35
CA VAL A 400 -22.60 2.81 7.72
C VAL A 400 -22.61 4.21 7.10
N GLY A 401 -23.42 4.38 6.05
CA GLY A 401 -23.27 5.53 5.15
C GLY A 401 -21.86 5.53 4.54
N ASP A 402 -21.10 6.59 4.78
CA ASP A 402 -19.71 6.71 4.31
C ASP A 402 -18.67 6.20 5.32
N VAL A 403 -19.07 5.93 6.56
CA VAL A 403 -18.13 5.63 7.66
C VAL A 403 -17.77 4.15 7.66
N VAL A 404 -16.48 3.85 7.73
CA VAL A 404 -15.96 2.49 7.90
C VAL A 404 -16.15 2.07 9.36
N VAL A 405 -17.04 1.12 9.60
CA VAL A 405 -17.39 0.64 10.94
C VAL A 405 -16.77 -0.71 11.28
N GLY A 406 -16.14 -1.38 10.30
CA GLY A 406 -15.45 -2.64 10.53
C GLY A 406 -14.67 -3.09 9.30
N CYS A 407 -13.67 -3.92 9.52
CA CYS A 407 -12.88 -4.52 8.46
C CYS A 407 -12.37 -5.90 8.89
N GLY A 408 -12.31 -6.82 7.93
CA GLY A 408 -11.75 -8.15 8.14
C GLY A 408 -11.25 -8.79 6.85
N THR A 409 -10.63 -9.95 6.99
CA THR A 409 -10.22 -10.82 5.89
C THR A 409 -11.21 -11.96 5.77
N VAL A 410 -11.79 -12.16 4.58
CA VAL A 410 -12.74 -13.23 4.30
C VAL A 410 -12.06 -14.58 4.55
N THR A 411 -12.66 -15.40 5.40
CA THR A 411 -12.18 -16.75 5.74
C THR A 411 -13.06 -17.85 5.15
N SER A 412 -14.36 -17.58 4.96
CA SER A 412 -15.28 -18.47 4.26
C SER A 412 -16.49 -17.72 3.70
N SER A 413 -17.19 -18.35 2.76
CA SER A 413 -18.48 -17.87 2.24
C SER A 413 -19.37 -19.03 1.83
N ALA A 414 -20.68 -18.89 2.04
CA ALA A 414 -21.70 -19.88 1.70
C ALA A 414 -22.89 -19.26 0.94
#